data_AF-A0A3D4QTM2-F1
#
_entry.id   AF-A0A3D4QTM2-F1
#
_cell.length_a   1.000
_cell.length_b   1.000
_cell.length_c   1.000
_cell.angle_alpha   90.00
_cell.angle_beta   90.00
_cell.angle_gamma   90.00
#
_symmetry.space_group_name_H-M   'P 1'
#
loop_
_entity.id
_entity.type
_entity.pdbx_description
1 polymer ?
#
loop_
_entity_poly.entity_id
_entity_poly.type
_entity_poly.pdbx_seq_one_letter_code
_entity_poly.pdbx_strand_id
1 'polypeptide(L)'
;MRKKFEKRIVRSGKALFLATSLTLLFTMPVFAAGSGASIVTNGFNQIYTIIAALVSSIGTLLLLWGLFEWAQSLNTQDGGAQSMAFKRIASGLVATLGPQLVPIINSSIGKA
;
A
#
# COMPACT_ATOMS: atom_id res chain seq x y z
N MET A 1 -36.97 34.33 -5.67
CA MET A 1 -36.35 32.98 -5.61
C MET A 1 -35.38 32.66 -6.75
N ARG A 2 -35.66 33.02 -8.02
CA ARG A 2 -34.81 32.71 -9.19
C ARG A 2 -33.34 33.16 -9.10
N LYS A 3 -33.06 34.40 -8.68
CA LYS A 3 -31.67 34.91 -8.53
C LYS A 3 -30.80 34.13 -7.53
N LYS A 4 -31.42 33.50 -6.51
CA LYS A 4 -30.72 32.67 -5.52
C LYS A 4 -30.38 31.29 -6.10
N PHE A 5 -31.23 30.79 -7.00
CA PHE A 5 -31.03 29.54 -7.73
C PHE A 5 -29.94 29.67 -8.79
N GLU A 6 -29.94 30.76 -9.58
CA GLU A 6 -28.88 31.03 -10.57
C GLU A 6 -27.49 31.18 -9.92
N LYS A 7 -27.40 31.89 -8.78
CA LYS A 7 -26.14 31.98 -8.01
C LYS A 7 -25.66 30.61 -7.51
N ARG A 8 -26.57 29.67 -7.20
CA ARG A 8 -26.21 28.30 -6.81
C ARG A 8 -25.74 27.49 -8.02
N ILE A 9 -26.43 27.57 -9.15
CA ILE A 9 -26.03 26.91 -10.41
C ILE A 9 -24.64 27.38 -10.86
N VAL A 10 -24.38 28.69 -10.85
CA VAL A 10 -23.07 29.22 -11.27
C VAL A 10 -21.95 28.78 -10.31
N ARG A 11 -22.22 28.70 -9.00
CA ARG A 11 -21.25 28.17 -8.03
C ARG A 11 -21.00 26.67 -8.22
N SER A 12 -22.06 25.89 -8.44
CA SER A 12 -21.96 24.46 -8.74
C SER A 12 -21.23 24.20 -10.06
N GLY A 13 -21.47 25.01 -11.10
CA GLY A 13 -20.76 24.94 -12.38
C GLY A 13 -19.26 25.26 -12.23
N LYS A 14 -18.91 26.29 -11.45
CA LYS A 14 -17.51 26.60 -11.14
C LYS A 14 -16.83 25.48 -10.33
N ALA A 15 -17.52 24.91 -9.36
CA ALA A 15 -17.00 23.79 -8.57
C ALA A 15 -16.80 22.52 -9.42
N LEU A 16 -17.75 22.22 -10.31
CA LEU A 16 -17.66 21.09 -11.23
C LEU A 16 -16.50 21.25 -12.23
N PHE A 17 -16.32 22.45 -12.78
CA PHE A 17 -15.20 22.77 -13.67
C PHE A 17 -13.85 22.63 -12.96
N LEU A 18 -13.74 23.11 -11.72
CA LEU A 18 -12.50 23.00 -10.95
C LEU A 18 -12.19 21.54 -10.58
N ALA A 19 -13.20 20.75 -10.21
CA ALA A 19 -13.05 19.33 -9.88
C ALA A 19 -12.67 18.48 -11.10
N THR A 20 -13.28 18.75 -12.25
CA THR A 20 -12.93 18.08 -13.52
C THR A 20 -11.53 18.48 -14.01
N SER A 21 -11.15 19.75 -13.88
CA SER A 21 -9.79 20.19 -14.18
C SER A 21 -8.74 19.55 -13.27
N LEU A 22 -9.02 19.43 -11.96
CA LEU A 22 -8.10 18.79 -11.01
C LEU A 22 -7.91 17.31 -11.34
N THR A 23 -9.00 16.60 -11.60
CA THR A 23 -8.93 15.16 -11.93
C THR A 23 -8.15 14.92 -13.22
N LEU A 24 -8.33 15.75 -14.24
CA LEU A 24 -7.54 15.67 -15.48
C LEU A 24 -6.04 15.90 -15.22
N LEU A 25 -5.67 16.85 -14.34
CA LEU A 25 -4.28 17.10 -13.94
C LEU A 25 -3.62 15.90 -13.25
N PHE A 26 -4.35 15.14 -12.44
CA PHE A 26 -3.80 13.95 -11.76
C PHE A 26 -3.60 12.74 -12.68
N THR A 27 -4.24 12.72 -13.85
CA THR A 27 -4.15 11.60 -14.80
C THR A 27 -3.14 11.80 -15.93
N MET A 28 -2.58 13.00 -16.07
CA MET A 28 -1.61 13.31 -17.11
C MET A 28 -0.21 12.80 -16.73
N PRO A 29 0.49 12.08 -17.61
CA PRO A 29 1.88 11.70 -17.37
C PRO A 29 2.76 12.94 -17.30
N VAL A 30 3.49 13.10 -16.19
CA VAL A 30 4.45 14.20 -16.00
C VAL A 30 5.84 13.72 -16.43
N PHE A 31 6.38 14.30 -17.49
CA PHE A 31 7.74 14.00 -17.97
C PHE A 31 8.74 14.93 -17.29
N ALA A 32 9.73 14.36 -16.61
CA ALA A 32 10.85 15.11 -16.08
C ALA A 32 11.92 15.29 -17.16
N ALA A 33 12.43 16.51 -17.35
CA ALA A 33 13.50 16.80 -18.30
C ALA A 33 14.87 16.33 -17.75
N GLY A 34 15.70 15.72 -18.61
CA GLY A 34 17.08 15.35 -18.29
C GLY A 34 17.21 14.41 -17.09
N SER A 35 18.12 14.73 -16.17
CA SER A 35 18.33 13.95 -14.94
C SER A 35 17.22 14.10 -13.89
N GLY A 36 16.20 14.94 -14.12
CA GLY A 36 15.10 15.11 -13.17
C GLY A 36 14.29 13.84 -12.92
N ALA A 37 14.22 12.94 -13.92
CA ALA A 37 13.50 11.68 -13.80
C ALA A 37 14.10 10.76 -12.71
N SER A 38 15.44 10.67 -12.66
CA SER A 38 16.12 9.82 -11.69
C SER A 38 16.00 10.33 -10.26
N ILE A 39 15.94 11.65 -10.06
CA ILE A 39 15.73 12.25 -8.72
C ILE A 39 14.36 11.83 -8.17
N VAL A 40 13.32 11.89 -9.02
CA VAL A 40 11.95 11.53 -8.63
C VAL A 40 11.83 10.02 -8.39
N THR A 41 12.29 9.19 -9.33
CA THR A 41 12.19 7.72 -9.19
C THR A 41 13.02 7.20 -8.02
N ASN A 42 14.23 7.71 -7.81
CA ASN A 42 15.05 7.32 -6.66
C ASN A 42 14.39 7.70 -5.34
N GLY A 43 13.78 8.89 -5.25
CA GLY A 43 13.03 9.31 -4.05
C GLY A 43 11.89 8.35 -3.71
N PHE A 44 11.08 7.97 -4.71
CA PHE A 44 10.00 6.99 -4.52
C PHE A 44 10.51 5.58 -4.19
N ASN A 45 11.62 5.15 -4.79
CA ASN A 45 12.25 3.86 -4.48
C ASN A 45 12.74 3.80 -3.02
N GLN A 46 13.26 4.90 -2.48
CA GLN A 46 13.67 4.99 -1.07
C GLN A 46 12.45 4.88 -0.14
N ILE A 47 11.36 5.59 -0.45
CA ILE A 47 10.11 5.48 0.31
C ILE A 47 9.58 4.04 0.30
N TYR A 48 9.57 3.40 -0.87
CA TYR A 48 9.18 2.00 -0.99
C TYR A 48 10.06 1.09 -0.11
N THR A 49 11.38 1.27 -0.15
CA THR A 49 12.33 0.49 0.64
C THR A 49 12.07 0.62 2.14
N ILE A 50 11.79 1.83 2.62
CA ILE A 50 11.46 2.07 4.03
C ILE A 50 10.16 1.35 4.42
N ILE A 51 9.11 1.49 3.61
CA ILE A 51 7.82 0.83 3.86
C ILE A 51 7.99 -0.69 3.83
N ALA A 52 8.72 -1.22 2.85
CA ALA A 52 9.00 -2.65 2.72
C ALA A 52 9.73 -3.19 3.95
N ALA A 53 10.73 -2.46 4.46
CA ALA A 53 11.45 -2.81 5.68
C ALA A 53 10.51 -2.83 6.90
N LEU A 54 9.67 -1.81 7.07
CA LEU A 54 8.72 -1.73 8.18
C LEU A 54 7.71 -2.87 8.18
N VAL A 55 7.08 -3.13 7.02
CA VAL A 55 6.11 -4.24 6.88
C VAL A 55 6.80 -5.58 7.14
N SER A 56 8.04 -5.74 6.67
CA SER A 56 8.82 -6.95 6.92
C SER A 56 9.14 -7.15 8.40
N SER A 57 9.51 -6.08 9.10
CA SER A 57 9.76 -6.09 10.55
C SER A 57 8.50 -6.41 11.37
N ILE A 58 7.33 -5.93 10.94
CA ILE A 58 6.06 -6.31 11.58
C ILE A 58 5.78 -7.81 11.32
N GLY A 59 6.02 -8.29 10.11
CA GLY A 59 5.89 -9.70 9.77
C GLY A 59 6.78 -10.61 10.61
N THR A 60 8.03 -10.22 10.88
CA THR A 60 8.93 -11.00 11.74
C THR A 60 8.46 -11.04 13.20
N LEU A 61 7.87 -9.96 13.72
CA LEU A 61 7.25 -9.97 15.05
C LEU A 61 6.03 -10.89 15.10
N LEU A 62 5.18 -10.88 14.07
CA LEU A 62 4.04 -11.79 13.98
C LEU A 62 4.47 -13.25 13.86
N LEU A 63 5.56 -13.54 13.14
CA LEU A 63 6.16 -14.87 13.07
C LEU A 63 6.63 -15.34 14.45
N LEU A 64 7.37 -14.49 15.16
CA LEU A 64 7.86 -14.80 16.50
C LEU A 64 6.69 -15.08 17.45
N TRP A 65 5.66 -14.22 17.41
CA TRP A 65 4.48 -14.36 18.24
C TRP A 65 3.69 -15.64 17.92
N GLY A 66 3.43 -15.90 16.63
CA GLY A 66 2.74 -17.12 16.19
C GLY A 66 3.52 -18.38 16.57
N LEU A 67 4.85 -18.34 16.54
CA LEU A 67 5.70 -19.45 16.97
C LEU A 67 5.58 -19.70 18.48
N PHE A 68 5.53 -18.65 19.31
CA PHE A 68 5.31 -18.78 20.75
C PHE A 68 3.94 -19.37 21.07
N GLU A 69 2.87 -18.85 20.46
CA GLU A 69 1.51 -19.39 20.63
C GLU A 69 1.45 -20.86 20.18
N TRP A 70 2.10 -21.19 19.06
CA TRP A 70 2.12 -22.56 18.54
C TRP A 70 2.87 -23.50 19.49
N ALA A 71 4.05 -23.12 19.99
CA ALA A 71 4.83 -23.92 20.94
C ALA A 71 4.05 -24.22 22.23
N GLN A 72 3.33 -23.24 22.78
CA GLN A 72 2.48 -23.46 23.95
C GLN A 72 1.30 -24.39 23.63
N SER A 73 0.67 -24.21 22.47
CA SER A 73 -0.48 -25.04 22.05
C SER A 73 -0.13 -26.52 21.82
N LEU A 74 1.15 -26.86 21.58
CA LEU A 74 1.60 -28.26 21.44
C LEU A 74 1.48 -29.05 22.76
N ASN A 75 1.46 -28.37 23.91
CA ASN A 75 1.23 -29.03 25.20
C ASN A 75 -0.27 -29.21 25.50
N THR A 76 -1.15 -28.71 24.62
CA THR A 76 -2.61 -28.79 24.76
C THR A 76 -3.16 -29.75 23.71
N GLN A 77 -4.16 -30.55 24.06
CA GLN A 77 -4.83 -31.47 23.10
C GLN A 77 -5.83 -30.74 22.18
N ASP A 78 -5.97 -29.42 22.31
CA ASP A 78 -6.86 -28.61 21.49
C ASP A 78 -6.20 -28.27 20.14
N GLY A 79 -6.56 -29.05 19.11
CA GLY A 79 -6.13 -28.80 17.73
C GLY A 79 -6.65 -27.47 17.16
N GLY A 80 -7.73 -26.91 17.72
CA GLY A 80 -8.22 -25.58 17.38
C GLY A 80 -7.19 -24.50 17.71
N ALA A 81 -6.63 -24.56 18.92
CA ALA A 81 -5.56 -23.66 19.37
C ALA A 81 -4.32 -23.76 18.48
N GLN A 82 -3.90 -24.98 18.12
CA GLN A 82 -2.76 -25.20 17.22
C GLN A 82 -2.99 -24.58 15.83
N SER A 83 -4.18 -24.77 15.26
CA SER A 83 -4.54 -24.25 13.94
C SER A 83 -4.59 -22.72 13.90
N MET A 84 -5.02 -22.08 14.99
CA MET A 84 -5.09 -20.63 15.10
C MET A 84 -3.70 -20.00 15.20
N ALA A 85 -2.80 -20.60 15.98
CA ALA A 85 -1.41 -20.18 16.04
C ALA A 85 -0.72 -20.31 14.67
N PHE A 86 -0.95 -21.41 13.95
CA PHE A 86 -0.39 -21.62 12.62
C PHE A 86 -0.88 -20.58 11.60
N LYS A 87 -2.15 -20.17 11.64
CA LYS A 87 -2.66 -19.09 10.78
C LYS A 87 -1.93 -17.77 11.03
N ARG A 88 -1.56 -17.48 12.28
CA ARG A 88 -0.79 -16.28 12.61
C ARG A 88 0.63 -16.37 12.07
N ILE A 89 1.28 -17.53 12.17
CA ILE A 89 2.58 -17.78 11.51
C ILE A 89 2.47 -17.53 9.99
N ALA A 90 1.45 -18.10 9.34
CA ALA A 90 1.22 -17.89 7.91
C ALA A 90 1.04 -16.40 7.55
N SER A 91 0.30 -15.64 8.36
CA SER A 91 0.13 -14.19 8.16
C SER A 91 1.45 -13.41 8.32
N GLY A 92 2.29 -13.81 9.28
CA GLY A 92 3.62 -13.22 9.48
C GLY A 92 4.53 -13.48 8.29
N LEU A 93 4.51 -14.70 7.75
CA LEU A 93 5.29 -15.07 6.57
C LEU A 93 4.91 -14.22 5.35
N VAL A 94 3.61 -14.06 5.10
CA VAL A 94 3.10 -13.23 4.01
C VAL A 94 3.51 -11.76 4.19
N ALA A 95 3.43 -11.23 5.42
CA ALA A 95 3.87 -9.86 5.70
C ALA A 95 5.38 -9.67 5.52
N THR A 96 6.22 -10.67 5.84
CA THR A 96 7.66 -10.59 5.64
C THR A 96 8.08 -10.69 4.18
N LEU A 97 7.44 -11.59 3.41
CA LEU A 97 7.83 -11.84 2.02
C LEU A 97 7.13 -10.92 1.02
N GLY A 98 5.91 -10.47 1.31
CA GLY A 98 5.08 -9.70 0.40
C GLY A 98 5.80 -8.49 -0.22
N PRO A 99 6.43 -7.60 0.56
CA PRO A 99 7.16 -6.46 0.02
C PRO A 99 8.36 -6.85 -0.86
N GLN A 100 8.97 -8.00 -0.64
CA GLN A 100 10.11 -8.45 -1.44
C GLN A 100 9.69 -8.95 -2.83
N LEU A 101 8.44 -9.38 -2.98
CA LEU A 101 7.91 -9.90 -4.24
C LEU A 101 7.52 -8.79 -5.24
N VAL A 102 7.09 -7.62 -4.76
CA VAL A 102 6.63 -6.52 -5.63
C VAL A 102 7.70 -6.04 -6.63
N PRO A 103 8.96 -5.75 -6.25
CA PRO A 103 9.96 -5.32 -7.23
C PRO A 103 10.30 -6.42 -8.25
N ILE A 104 10.24 -7.70 -7.85
CA ILE A 104 10.44 -8.84 -8.75
C ILE A 104 9.30 -8.93 -9.77
N ILE A 105 8.05 -8.72 -9.33
CA ILE A 105 6.90 -8.71 -10.24
C ILE A 105 7.02 -7.54 -11.22
N ASN A 106 7.34 -6.33 -10.74
CA ASN A 106 7.46 -5.14 -11.59
C ASN A 106 8.54 -5.28 -12.66
N SER A 107 9.69 -5.87 -12.31
CA SER A 107 10.75 -6.16 -13.29
C SER A 107 10.34 -7.24 -14.29
N SER A 108 9.56 -8.24 -13.86
CA SER A 108 9.08 -9.32 -14.75
C SER A 108 8.05 -8.87 -15.80
N ILE A 109 7.27 -7.82 -15.51
CA ILE A 109 6.21 -7.31 -16.39
C ILE A 109 6.62 -6.07 -17.21
N GLY A 110 7.92 -5.71 -17.19
CA GLY A 110 8.45 -4.58 -17.98
C GLY A 110 8.05 -3.19 -17.47
N LYS A 111 7.62 -3.07 -16.21
CA LYS A 111 7.42 -1.78 -15.53
C LYS A 111 8.70 -1.43 -14.76
N ALA A 112 9.75 -1.07 -15.51
CA ALA A 112 10.99 -0.52 -14.97
C ALA A 112 10.99 1.00 -15.07
#